data_AF-A0A2R4WJR1-F1
#
_entry.id   AF-A0A2R4WJR1-F1
#
_cell.length_a   1.000
_cell.length_b   1.000
_cell.length_c   1.000
_cell.angle_alpha   90.00
_cell.angle_beta   90.00
_cell.angle_gamma   90.00
#
_symmetry.space_group_name_H-M   'P 1'
#
loop_
_entity.id
_entity.type
_entity.pdbx_description
1 polymer ?
#
loop_
_entity_poly.entity_id
_entity_poly.type
_entity_poly.pdbx_seq_one_letter_code
_entity_poly.pdbx_strand_id
1 'polypeptide(L)'
;MVKPGLRLAALALAGLLAGPAGAQSPPDVTAASAAAPLPSQPDALVAYVTTAIRDHDLPAFERLVNWTGTRAQRKRLTLYQIRSGFGRPIKAAALEPMPEDGLAEATARGTLKANMPVTDRLRVVFDEPPVEGDAAPTSVFLIGREGGTYRIALLVPTGPPRGK
;
A
#
# COMPACT_ATOMS: atom_id res chain seq x y z
N MET A 1 -51.91 -37.34 4.16
CA MET A 1 -53.30 -37.26 4.66
C MET A 1 -53.32 -36.18 5.75
N VAL A 2 -54.27 -35.23 5.67
CA VAL A 2 -54.65 -34.18 6.64
C VAL A 2 -53.60 -33.14 7.13
N LYS A 3 -53.70 -31.94 6.55
CA LYS A 3 -53.51 -30.58 7.15
C LYS A 3 -54.49 -30.35 8.33
N PRO A 4 -54.59 -29.15 8.96
CA PRO A 4 -53.62 -28.15 9.48
C PRO A 4 -54.02 -27.71 10.92
N GLY A 5 -53.37 -26.69 11.51
CA GLY A 5 -53.89 -26.12 12.75
C GLY A 5 -53.15 -24.92 13.35
N LEU A 6 -52.89 -23.87 12.56
CA LEU A 6 -52.48 -22.55 13.08
C LEU A 6 -53.74 -21.67 13.27
N ARG A 7 -54.00 -21.18 14.48
CA ARG A 7 -54.87 -20.00 14.77
C ARG A 7 -54.33 -19.29 16.02
N LEU A 8 -53.85 -18.04 15.92
CA LEU A 8 -54.52 -16.73 15.75
C LEU A 8 -54.93 -16.11 17.10
N ALA A 9 -54.25 -15.01 17.46
CA ALA A 9 -54.74 -13.83 18.20
C ALA A 9 -53.53 -12.89 18.36
N ALA A 10 -53.58 -11.56 18.20
CA ALA A 10 -54.67 -10.65 17.91
C ALA A 10 -54.11 -9.36 17.28
N LEU A 11 -54.99 -8.69 16.54
CA LEU A 11 -54.85 -7.38 15.93
C LEU A 11 -54.53 -6.28 16.96
N ALA A 12 -53.74 -5.29 16.53
CA ALA A 12 -54.02 -3.89 16.83
C ALA A 12 -53.92 -3.09 15.52
N LEU A 13 -55.02 -2.43 15.18
CA LEU A 13 -55.25 -1.65 13.96
C LEU A 13 -55.48 -0.20 14.40
N ALA A 14 -54.65 0.75 13.94
CA ALA A 14 -55.03 2.17 13.85
C ALA A 14 -53.98 2.97 13.09
N GLY A 15 -54.41 3.74 12.10
CA GLY A 15 -53.66 4.88 11.57
C GLY A 15 -53.52 4.94 10.05
N LEU A 16 -54.63 5.20 9.34
CA LEU A 16 -54.63 5.68 7.96
C LEU A 16 -54.22 7.16 7.92
N LEU A 17 -53.14 7.50 7.22
CA LEU A 17 -52.94 8.81 6.59
C LEU A 17 -52.12 8.59 5.30
N ALA A 18 -52.72 9.02 4.20
CA ALA A 18 -52.24 8.84 2.83
C ALA A 18 -51.03 9.74 2.51
N GLY A 19 -50.06 9.16 1.80
CA GLY A 19 -49.02 9.88 1.06
C GLY A 19 -48.32 8.93 0.08
N PRO A 20 -48.09 9.29 -1.19
CA PRO A 20 -47.42 8.41 -2.15
C PRO A 20 -45.91 8.50 -1.89
N ALA A 21 -45.41 7.71 -0.94
CA ALA A 21 -43.99 7.59 -0.67
C ALA A 21 -43.38 6.60 -1.67
N GLY A 22 -42.45 7.10 -2.46
CA GLY A 22 -41.80 6.39 -3.55
C GLY A 22 -41.14 5.07 -3.14
N ALA A 23 -40.93 4.23 -4.15
CA ALA A 23 -40.12 3.05 -4.12
C ALA A 23 -38.81 3.28 -3.34
N GLN A 24 -38.72 2.76 -2.12
CA GLN A 24 -37.43 2.56 -1.48
C GLN A 24 -36.86 1.26 -2.03
N SER A 25 -36.07 1.39 -3.10
CA SER A 25 -35.08 0.39 -3.44
C SER A 25 -34.22 0.11 -2.20
N PRO A 26 -33.88 -1.16 -1.90
CA PRO A 26 -32.93 -1.45 -0.84
C PRO A 26 -31.63 -0.72 -1.16
N PRO A 27 -30.97 -0.07 -0.19
CA PRO A 27 -29.64 0.45 -0.42
C PRO A 27 -28.74 -0.74 -0.72
N ASP A 28 -28.32 -0.85 -1.98
CA ASP A 28 -27.11 -1.55 -2.35
C ASP A 28 -25.97 -0.89 -1.56
N VAL A 29 -25.73 -1.41 -0.37
CA VAL A 29 -24.47 -1.20 0.35
C VAL A 29 -23.44 -2.04 -0.37
N THR A 30 -23.13 -1.66 -1.61
CA THR A 30 -21.84 -1.96 -2.19
C THR A 30 -20.87 -1.06 -1.44
N ALA A 31 -20.43 -1.53 -0.28
CA ALA A 31 -19.25 -1.02 0.40
C ALA A 31 -18.06 -1.32 -0.52
N ALA A 32 -17.93 -0.53 -1.59
CA ALA A 32 -16.68 -0.36 -2.28
C ALA A 32 -15.74 0.20 -1.22
N SER A 33 -14.92 -0.68 -0.66
CA SER A 33 -13.90 -0.34 0.32
C SER A 33 -13.06 0.78 -0.28
N ALA A 34 -13.34 2.02 0.12
CA ALA A 34 -12.69 3.20 -0.40
C ALA A 34 -11.22 3.07 -0.02
N ALA A 35 -10.39 2.71 -0.98
CA ALA A 35 -8.98 2.46 -0.74
C ALA A 35 -8.36 3.69 -0.05
N ALA A 36 -7.71 3.48 1.09
CA ALA A 36 -7.17 4.57 1.91
C ALA A 36 -6.32 5.52 1.06
N PRO A 37 -6.45 6.85 1.21
CA PRO A 37 -5.68 7.81 0.42
C PRO A 37 -4.17 7.61 0.62
N LEU A 38 -3.38 7.94 -0.41
CA LEU A 38 -1.94 7.88 -0.31
C LEU A 38 -1.42 8.95 0.67
N PRO A 39 -0.34 8.66 1.42
CA PRO A 39 0.18 9.58 2.42
C PRO A 39 0.79 10.83 1.79
N SER A 40 0.46 12.02 2.31
CA SER A 40 1.04 13.31 1.90
C SER A 40 1.94 13.94 2.96
N GLN A 41 1.90 13.43 4.20
CA GLN A 41 2.70 13.89 5.34
C GLN A 41 3.76 12.85 5.73
N PRO A 42 4.94 13.26 6.23
CA PRO A 42 6.04 12.35 6.60
C PRO A 42 5.60 11.24 7.57
N ASP A 43 4.95 11.63 8.68
CA ASP A 43 4.50 10.67 9.70
C ASP A 43 3.43 9.72 9.16
N ALA A 44 2.57 10.22 8.26
CA ALA A 44 1.58 9.41 7.58
C ALA A 44 2.23 8.36 6.66
N LEU A 45 3.35 8.69 6.00
CA LEU A 45 4.11 7.71 5.19
C LEU A 45 4.73 6.62 6.06
N VAL A 46 5.35 7.00 7.18
CA VAL A 46 5.92 6.04 8.14
C VAL A 46 4.83 5.12 8.70
N ALA A 47 3.70 5.68 9.13
CA ALA A 47 2.55 4.92 9.62
C ALA A 47 1.98 3.99 8.54
N TYR A 48 1.82 4.48 7.30
CA TYR A 48 1.30 3.70 6.18
C TYR A 48 2.18 2.47 5.89
N VAL A 49 3.50 2.66 5.83
CA VAL A 49 4.45 1.57 5.51
C VAL A 49 4.57 0.58 6.67
N THR A 50 4.68 1.06 7.91
CA THR A 50 4.78 0.17 9.09
C THR A 50 3.52 -0.65 9.29
N THR A 51 2.33 -0.05 9.06
CA THR A 51 1.05 -0.78 9.09
C THR A 51 1.00 -1.82 7.98
N ALA A 52 1.37 -1.47 6.75
CA ALA A 52 1.36 -2.42 5.64
C ALA A 52 2.33 -3.59 5.83
N ILE A 53 3.51 -3.35 6.44
CA ILE A 53 4.46 -4.41 6.80
C ILE A 53 3.86 -5.36 7.86
N ARG A 54 3.24 -4.78 8.91
CA ARG A 54 2.66 -5.53 10.02
C ARG A 54 1.47 -6.38 9.61
N ASP A 55 0.59 -5.79 8.80
CA ASP A 55 -0.68 -6.40 8.39
C ASP A 55 -0.54 -7.25 7.12
N HIS A 56 0.68 -7.37 6.58
CA HIS A 56 0.99 -8.06 5.33
C HIS A 56 0.20 -7.49 4.13
N ASP A 57 -0.10 -6.19 4.15
CA ASP A 57 -0.92 -5.50 3.15
C ASP A 57 -0.09 -5.19 1.89
N LEU A 58 0.06 -6.22 1.05
CA LEU A 58 0.70 -6.09 -0.25
C LEU A 58 -0.02 -5.07 -1.16
N PRO A 59 -1.36 -5.08 -1.29
CA PRO A 59 -2.07 -4.06 -2.06
C PRO A 59 -1.73 -2.62 -1.65
N ALA A 60 -1.61 -2.32 -0.36
CA ALA A 60 -1.21 -0.99 0.10
C ALA A 60 0.20 -0.61 -0.38
N PHE A 61 1.17 -1.53 -0.32
CA PHE A 61 2.50 -1.30 -0.87
C PHE A 61 2.49 -1.13 -2.38
N GLU A 62 1.76 -1.98 -3.10
CA GLU A 62 1.64 -1.89 -4.56
C GLU A 62 1.09 -0.53 -5.00
N ARG A 63 0.13 0.02 -4.25
CA ARG A 63 -0.39 1.36 -4.50
C ARG A 63 0.64 2.44 -4.25
N LEU A 64 1.54 2.28 -3.28
CA LEU A 64 2.55 3.29 -2.93
C LEU A 64 3.73 3.34 -3.93
N VAL A 65 4.04 2.24 -4.59
CA VAL A 65 5.17 2.15 -5.53
C VAL A 65 4.84 2.81 -6.87
N ASN A 66 5.71 3.69 -7.36
CA ASN A 66 5.64 4.19 -8.73
C ASN A 66 6.13 3.09 -9.69
N TRP A 67 5.21 2.51 -10.46
CA TRP A 67 5.51 1.44 -11.42
C TRP A 67 5.91 1.94 -12.81
N THR A 68 5.93 3.25 -13.04
CA THR A 68 6.26 3.85 -14.34
C THR A 68 7.64 3.39 -14.80
N GLY A 69 7.73 2.93 -16.06
CA GLY A 69 8.96 2.43 -16.67
C GLY A 69 9.44 1.07 -16.16
N THR A 70 8.67 0.39 -15.30
CA THR A 70 9.07 -0.90 -14.71
C THR A 70 8.67 -2.07 -15.60
N ARG A 71 9.57 -3.04 -15.79
CA ARG A 71 9.29 -4.31 -16.49
C ARG A 71 8.66 -5.34 -15.54
N ALA A 72 7.90 -6.31 -16.09
CA ALA A 72 7.23 -7.35 -15.30
C ALA A 72 8.18 -8.11 -14.35
N GLN A 73 9.38 -8.47 -14.81
CA GLN A 73 10.38 -9.15 -13.98
C GLN A 73 10.83 -8.28 -12.79
N ARG A 74 11.06 -6.98 -13.01
CA ARG A 74 11.43 -6.04 -11.94
C ARG A 74 10.29 -5.86 -10.95
N LYS A 75 9.04 -5.75 -11.41
CA LYS A 75 7.86 -5.72 -10.53
C LYS A 75 7.83 -6.95 -9.62
N ARG A 76 7.98 -8.16 -10.17
CA ARG A 76 8.00 -9.41 -9.38
C ARG A 76 9.10 -9.40 -8.32
N LEU A 77 10.32 -8.99 -8.68
CA LEU A 77 11.45 -8.92 -7.75
C LEU A 77 11.20 -7.91 -6.63
N THR A 78 10.71 -6.71 -6.97
CA THR A 78 10.37 -5.68 -5.98
C THR A 78 9.30 -6.16 -5.00
N LEU A 79 8.24 -6.83 -5.48
CA LEU A 79 7.21 -7.38 -4.59
C LEU A 79 7.74 -8.52 -3.72
N TYR A 80 8.63 -9.36 -4.25
CA TYR A 80 9.30 -10.38 -3.44
C TYR A 80 10.13 -9.75 -2.31
N GLN A 81 10.90 -8.70 -2.63
CA GLN A 81 11.68 -7.96 -1.63
C GLN A 81 10.79 -7.32 -0.56
N ILE A 82 9.69 -6.67 -0.96
CA ILE A 82 8.72 -6.09 -0.01
C ILE A 82 8.14 -7.18 0.92
N ARG A 83 7.69 -8.31 0.35
CA ARG A 83 7.13 -9.43 1.13
C ARG A 83 8.13 -10.02 2.10
N SER A 84 9.43 -9.99 1.79
CA SER A 84 10.45 -10.49 2.72
C SER A 84 10.52 -9.67 4.02
N GLY A 85 9.98 -8.45 4.04
CA GLY A 85 9.86 -7.63 5.25
C GLY A 85 8.60 -7.92 6.08
N PHE A 86 7.61 -8.62 5.54
CA PHE A 86 6.30 -8.77 6.17
C PHE A 86 6.36 -9.65 7.43
N GLY A 87 5.64 -9.22 8.47
CA GLY A 87 5.55 -9.94 9.75
C GLY A 87 6.78 -9.81 10.64
N ARG A 88 7.85 -9.18 10.13
CA ARG A 88 9.06 -8.91 10.89
C ARG A 88 8.79 -7.79 11.90
N PRO A 89 9.12 -7.98 13.19
CA PRO A 89 9.02 -6.92 14.19
C PRO A 89 9.84 -5.70 13.76
N ILE A 90 9.25 -4.50 13.89
CA ILE A 90 9.90 -3.25 13.51
C ILE A 90 10.45 -2.60 14.76
N LYS A 91 11.77 -2.37 14.79
CA LYS A 91 12.46 -1.62 15.85
C LYS A 91 12.30 -0.11 15.67
N ALA A 92 12.49 0.36 14.45
CA ALA A 92 12.39 1.77 14.10
C ALA A 92 12.02 1.95 12.63
N ALA A 93 11.28 3.00 12.31
CA ALA A 93 11.05 3.45 10.95
C ALA A 93 11.11 4.98 10.90
N ALA A 94 11.86 5.54 9.94
CA ALA A 94 12.06 6.98 9.83
C ALA A 94 12.23 7.41 8.37
N LEU A 95 11.59 8.54 8.02
CA LEU A 95 11.86 9.25 6.78
C LEU A 95 13.07 10.17 7.01
N GLU A 96 14.11 9.98 6.21
CA GLU A 96 15.35 10.72 6.28
C GLU A 96 15.62 11.41 4.94
N PRO A 97 16.28 12.58 4.91
CA PRO A 97 16.75 13.17 3.67
C PRO A 97 17.64 12.18 2.90
N MET A 98 17.49 12.14 1.57
CA MET A 98 18.38 11.35 0.73
C MET A 98 19.78 12.00 0.74
N PRO A 99 20.87 11.24 0.99
CA PRO A 99 22.23 11.78 0.85
C PRO A 99 22.46 12.29 -0.58
N GLU A 100 23.27 13.35 -0.73
CA GLU A 100 23.55 13.98 -2.03
C GLU A 100 24.08 12.98 -3.08
N ASP A 101 24.89 12.01 -2.63
CA ASP A 101 25.48 10.95 -3.42
C ASP A 101 24.72 9.62 -3.34
N GLY A 102 23.55 9.58 -2.69
CA GLY A 102 22.85 8.34 -2.34
C GLY A 102 22.38 7.50 -3.54
N LEU A 103 22.37 8.07 -4.75
CA LEU A 103 22.09 7.35 -6.01
C LEU A 103 23.32 7.21 -6.91
N ALA A 104 24.47 7.76 -6.54
CA ALA A 104 25.64 7.88 -7.40
C ALA A 104 26.11 6.50 -7.89
N GLU A 105 26.32 5.54 -6.98
CA GLU A 105 26.76 4.19 -7.34
C GLU A 105 25.78 3.49 -8.28
N ALA A 106 24.48 3.55 -7.95
CA ALA A 106 23.45 2.85 -8.70
C ALA A 106 23.24 3.43 -10.12
N THR A 107 23.57 4.70 -10.30
CA THR A 107 23.44 5.42 -11.58
C THR A 107 24.77 5.58 -12.33
N ALA A 108 25.91 5.27 -11.70
CA ALA A 108 27.25 5.53 -12.25
C ALA A 108 27.48 4.92 -13.63
N ARG A 109 26.89 3.74 -13.88
CA ARG A 109 27.00 3.03 -15.17
C ARG A 109 26.09 3.60 -16.26
N GLY A 110 25.20 4.54 -15.92
CA GLY A 110 24.23 5.15 -16.85
C GLY A 110 23.14 4.20 -17.37
N THR A 111 23.07 2.98 -16.86
CA THR A 111 22.11 1.95 -17.29
C THR A 111 20.80 1.99 -16.50
N LEU A 112 20.79 2.66 -15.35
CA LEU A 112 19.65 2.81 -14.46
C LEU A 112 19.43 4.27 -14.12
N LYS A 113 18.16 4.64 -13.91
CA LYS A 113 17.75 5.93 -13.36
C LYS A 113 16.57 5.73 -12.41
N ALA A 114 16.39 6.65 -11.45
CA ALA A 114 15.14 6.72 -10.71
C ALA A 114 13.99 7.09 -11.67
N ASN A 115 12.84 6.46 -11.51
CA ASN A 115 11.66 6.73 -12.34
C ASN A 115 10.86 7.97 -11.91
N MET A 116 11.28 8.62 -10.83
CA MET A 116 10.82 9.92 -10.37
C MET A 116 11.92 10.59 -9.53
N PRO A 117 11.86 11.91 -9.27
CA PRO A 117 12.78 12.58 -8.36
C PRO A 117 12.72 11.96 -6.95
N VAL A 118 13.88 11.63 -6.39
CA VAL A 118 14.02 11.11 -5.02
C VAL A 118 14.52 12.24 -4.14
N THR A 119 13.78 12.53 -3.07
CA THR A 119 14.12 13.59 -2.09
C THR A 119 14.51 13.00 -0.75
N ASP A 120 13.93 11.84 -0.42
CA ASP A 120 14.03 11.22 0.88
C ASP A 120 14.31 9.72 0.73
N ARG A 121 14.69 9.08 1.83
CA ARG A 121 14.69 7.64 2.00
C ARG A 121 13.88 7.27 3.23
N LEU A 122 13.03 6.26 3.11
CA LEU A 122 12.38 5.66 4.28
C LEU A 122 13.19 4.45 4.71
N ARG A 123 13.76 4.53 5.92
CA ARG A 123 14.53 3.44 6.52
C ARG A 123 13.67 2.71 7.54
N VAL A 124 13.54 1.39 7.39
CA VAL A 124 12.84 0.50 8.32
C VAL A 124 13.85 -0.50 8.87
N VAL A 125 14.12 -0.41 10.17
CA VAL A 125 15.03 -1.29 10.91
C VAL A 125 14.19 -2.33 11.64
N PHE A 126 14.46 -3.61 11.38
CA PHE A 126 13.76 -4.71 12.03
C PHE A 126 14.39 -5.04 13.38
N ASP A 127 13.57 -5.48 14.33
CA ASP A 127 14.00 -5.88 15.68
C ASP A 127 14.47 -7.33 15.69
N GLU A 128 15.52 -7.59 14.92
CA GLU A 128 16.13 -8.91 14.80
C GLU A 128 17.64 -8.78 15.06
N PRO A 129 18.26 -9.80 15.67
CA PRO A 129 19.70 -9.79 15.88
C PRO A 129 20.41 -9.68 14.52
N PRO A 130 21.48 -8.88 14.41
CA PRO A 130 22.30 -8.88 13.23
C PRO A 130 22.88 -10.27 12.98
N VAL A 131 23.07 -10.60 11.70
CA VAL A 131 23.93 -11.74 11.34
C VAL A 131 25.37 -11.34 11.67
N GLU A 132 26.20 -12.30 12.09
CA GLU A 132 27.57 -12.03 12.51
C GLU A 132 28.36 -11.23 11.45
N GLY A 133 28.88 -10.06 11.83
CA GLY A 133 29.60 -9.15 10.93
C GLY A 133 28.73 -8.17 10.13
N ASP A 134 27.41 -8.27 10.20
CA ASP A 134 26.47 -7.41 9.46
C ASP A 134 25.77 -6.37 10.35
N ALA A 135 25.20 -5.35 9.71
CA ALA A 135 24.28 -4.42 10.36
C ALA A 135 22.93 -5.08 10.65
N ALA A 136 22.14 -4.47 11.55
CA ALA A 136 20.77 -4.90 11.80
C ALA A 136 19.95 -4.94 10.49
N PRO A 137 19.09 -5.96 10.30
CA PRO A 137 18.32 -6.07 9.07
C PRO A 137 17.51 -4.80 8.79
N THR A 138 17.70 -4.22 7.62
CA THR A 138 17.14 -2.92 7.26
C THR A 138 16.57 -2.93 5.86
N SER A 139 15.37 -2.39 5.67
CA SER A 139 14.84 -2.04 4.36
C SER A 139 14.95 -0.53 4.14
N VAL A 140 15.43 -0.15 2.95
CA VAL A 140 15.52 1.24 2.52
C VAL A 140 14.67 1.41 1.28
N PHE A 141 13.70 2.31 1.34
CA PHE A 141 12.85 2.68 0.21
C PHE A 141 13.24 4.07 -0.29
N LEU A 142 13.40 4.21 -1.61
CA LEU A 142 13.63 5.51 -2.24
C LEU A 142 12.31 6.27 -2.30
N ILE A 143 12.25 7.48 -1.76
CA ILE A 143 11.01 8.23 -1.61
C ILE A 143 11.06 9.52 -2.42
N GLY A 144 9.98 9.77 -3.16
CA GLY A 144 9.73 11.04 -3.82
C GLY A 144 8.27 11.44 -3.67
N ARG A 145 7.89 12.53 -4.33
CA ARG A 145 6.50 13.02 -4.37
C ARG A 145 5.96 13.10 -5.79
N GLU A 146 4.70 12.71 -5.95
CA GLU A 146 3.93 12.81 -7.18
C GLU A 146 2.51 13.29 -6.83
N GLY A 147 2.03 14.35 -7.49
CA GLY A 147 0.70 14.91 -7.21
C GLY A 147 0.49 15.34 -5.75
N GLY A 148 1.56 15.73 -5.04
CA GLY A 148 1.49 16.11 -3.62
C GLY A 148 1.45 14.95 -2.63
N THR A 149 1.56 13.70 -3.10
CA THR A 149 1.60 12.50 -2.26
C THR A 149 2.96 11.82 -2.34
N TYR A 150 3.35 11.12 -1.28
CA TYR A 150 4.56 10.31 -1.26
C TYR A 150 4.40 9.04 -2.09
N ARG A 151 5.48 8.66 -2.77
CA ARG A 151 5.59 7.45 -3.57
C ARG A 151 6.95 6.80 -3.35
N ILE A 152 7.00 5.47 -3.49
CA ILE A 152 8.26 4.73 -3.57
C ILE A 152 8.75 4.78 -5.01
N ALA A 153 9.94 5.36 -5.22
CA ALA A 153 10.64 5.37 -6.49
C ALA A 153 11.33 4.04 -6.76
N LEU A 154 11.51 3.71 -8.04
CA LEU A 154 12.25 2.54 -8.49
C LEU A 154 13.39 2.95 -9.41
N LEU A 155 14.48 2.19 -9.35
CA LEU A 155 15.53 2.25 -10.37
C LEU A 155 15.12 1.41 -11.59
N VAL A 156 14.96 2.08 -12.72
CA VAL A 156 14.51 1.52 -14.00
C VAL A 156 15.59 1.69 -15.08
N PRO A 157 15.64 0.81 -16.10
CA PRO A 157 16.59 0.94 -17.20
C PRO A 157 16.45 2.26 -17.97
N THR A 158 17.58 2.85 -18.39
CA THR A 158 17.63 4.08 -19.20
C THR A 158 17.43 3.85 -20.70
N GLY A 159 17.48 2.60 -21.17
CA GLY A 159 17.30 2.24 -22.58
C GLY A 159 16.93 0.76 -22.79
N PRO A 160 16.64 0.35 -24.04
CA PRO A 160 16.47 -1.06 -24.38
C PRO A 160 17.75 -1.84 -24.03
N PRO A 161 17.66 -3.14 -23.68
CA PRO A 161 18.87 -3.92 -23.42
C PRO A 161 19.73 -3.86 -24.68
N ARG A 162 20.98 -3.43 -24.56
CA ARG A 162 21.92 -3.52 -25.68
C ARG A 162 22.04 -5.01 -26.01
N GLY A 163 21.61 -5.37 -27.21
CA GLY A 163 21.57 -6.76 -27.68
C GLY A 163 22.95 -7.39 -27.56
N LYS A 164 22.97 -8.66 -27.15
CA LYS A 164 24.12 -9.53 -27.32
C LYS A 164 24.27 -9.87 -28.79
#